data_AF-A0A521P987-F1
#
_entry.id   AF-A0A521P987-F1
#
_cell.length_a   1.000
_cell.length_b   1.000
_cell.length_c   1.000
_cell.angle_alpha   90.00
_cell.angle_beta   90.00
_cell.angle_gamma   90.00
#
_symmetry.space_group_name_H-M   'P 1'
#
loop_
_entity.id
_entity.type
_entity.pdbx_description
1 polymer ?
#
loop_
_entity_poly.entity_id
_entity_poly.type
_entity_poly.pdbx_seq_one_letter_code
_entity_poly.pdbx_strand_id
1 'polypeptide(L)'
;MSAALQQLDTIAGHIDALRRQGGGPAGLLSDQARGSAALLAALPPRYGEVLLNLLDRLESSALFSEESCSFSQKDLLDNLSLWVDKARAQLGG
;
A
#
# COMPACT_ATOMS: atom_id res chain seq x y z
N MET A 1 -16.00 5.03 -13.65
CA MET A 1 -14.73 4.66 -12.99
C MET A 1 -14.85 3.20 -12.60
N SER A 2 -13.88 2.33 -12.91
CA SER A 2 -13.97 0.91 -12.54
C SER A 2 -13.80 0.74 -11.02
N ALA A 3 -14.44 -0.28 -10.44
CA ALA A 3 -14.32 -0.57 -9.01
C ALA A 3 -12.85 -0.80 -8.58
N ALA A 4 -12.04 -1.41 -9.45
CA ALA A 4 -10.61 -1.60 -9.24
C ALA A 4 -9.84 -0.27 -9.12
N LEU A 5 -10.09 0.69 -10.02
CA LEU A 5 -9.44 2.01 -9.96
C LEU A 5 -9.85 2.79 -8.72
N GLN A 6 -11.12 2.74 -8.33
CA GLN A 6 -11.59 3.39 -7.10
C GLN A 6 -10.95 2.80 -5.83
N GLN A 7 -10.78 1.47 -5.79
CA GLN A 7 -10.05 0.81 -4.70
C GLN A 7 -8.57 1.20 -4.69
N LEU A 8 -7.94 1.29 -5.86
CA LEU A 8 -6.55 1.74 -6.00
C LEU A 8 -6.37 3.19 -5.51
N ASP A 9 -7.28 4.10 -5.89
CA ASP A 9 -7.29 5.49 -5.43
C ASP A 9 -7.44 5.60 -3.91
N THR A 10 -8.27 4.73 -3.32
CA THR A 10 -8.47 4.67 -1.86
C THR A 10 -7.17 4.25 -1.14
N ILE A 11 -6.49 3.22 -1.65
CA ILE A 11 -5.19 2.77 -1.12
C ILE A 11 -4.15 3.89 -1.24
N ALA A 12 -4.08 4.57 -2.38
CA ALA A 12 -3.15 5.69 -2.61
C ALA A 12 -3.36 6.80 -1.56
N GLY A 13 -4.61 7.17 -1.30
CA GLY A 13 -4.94 8.17 -0.28
C GLY A 13 -4.51 7.78 1.13
N HIS A 14 -4.61 6.50 1.50
CA HIS A 14 -4.12 6.00 2.80
C HIS A 14 -2.59 6.04 2.90
N ILE A 15 -1.86 5.72 1.83
CA ILE A 15 -0.39 5.84 1.79
C ILE A 15 0.03 7.30 2.02
N ASP A 16 -0.60 8.25 1.32
CA ASP A 16 -0.31 9.68 1.48
C ASP A 16 -0.66 10.21 2.87
N ALA A 17 -1.72 9.69 3.49
CA ALA A 17 -2.06 10.02 4.87
C ALA A 17 -0.97 9.55 5.85
N LEU A 18 -0.49 8.30 5.73
CA LEU A 18 0.58 7.77 6.58
C LEU A 18 1.89 8.55 6.43
N ARG A 19 2.27 8.92 5.19
CA ARG A 19 3.45 9.74 4.92
C ARG A 19 3.41 11.09 5.62
N ARG A 20 2.25 11.78 5.58
CA ARG A 20 2.11 13.11 6.17
C ARG A 20 2.10 13.09 7.69
N GLN A 21 1.54 12.03 8.29
CA GLN A 21 1.46 11.90 9.74
C GLN A 21 2.78 11.41 10.36
N GLY A 22 3.73 10.91 9.55
CA GLY A 22 5.01 10.38 10.04
C GLY A 22 4.86 9.08 10.85
N GLY A 23 3.72 8.41 10.67
CA GLY A 23 3.25 7.31 11.50
C GLY A 23 1.72 7.34 11.61
N GLY A 24 1.11 6.18 11.76
CA GLY A 24 -0.34 5.99 11.80
C GLY A 24 -0.66 4.50 11.72
N PRO A 25 -1.94 4.08 11.80
CA PRO A 25 -2.26 2.67 11.85
C PRO A 25 -2.04 2.02 10.47
N ALA A 26 -0.82 1.52 10.24
CA ALA A 26 -0.47 0.71 9.07
C ALA A 26 -1.47 -0.43 8.86
N GLY A 27 -2.05 -0.97 9.95
CA GLY A 27 -3.12 -1.96 9.90
C GLY A 27 -4.36 -1.51 9.10
N LEU A 28 -4.78 -0.24 9.17
CA LEU A 28 -5.93 0.23 8.36
C LEU A 28 -5.63 0.21 6.86
N LEU A 29 -4.41 0.59 6.46
CA LEU A 29 -3.97 0.48 5.07
C LEU A 29 -3.94 -1.01 4.65
N SER A 30 -3.37 -1.86 5.49
CA SER A 30 -3.25 -3.29 5.19
C SER A 30 -4.61 -3.98 5.08
N ASP A 31 -5.55 -3.69 5.98
CA ASP A 31 -6.92 -4.21 5.93
C ASP A 31 -7.66 -3.72 4.68
N GLN A 32 -7.55 -2.42 4.36
CA GLN A 32 -8.14 -1.86 3.14
C GLN A 32 -7.58 -2.52 1.88
N ALA A 33 -6.27 -2.73 1.82
CA ALA A 33 -5.61 -3.35 0.68
C ALA A 33 -6.01 -4.83 0.52
N ARG A 34 -5.98 -5.61 1.62
CA ARG A 34 -6.40 -7.02 1.65
C ARG A 34 -7.89 -7.18 1.30
N GLY A 35 -8.74 -6.22 1.68
CA GLY A 35 -10.17 -6.19 1.35
C GLY A 35 -10.51 -5.70 -0.07
N SER A 36 -9.55 -5.23 -0.85
CA SER A 36 -9.78 -4.66 -2.18
C SER A 36 -9.92 -5.74 -3.27
N ALA A 37 -10.97 -6.56 -3.17
CA ALA A 37 -11.15 -7.74 -4.01
C ALA A 37 -11.23 -7.41 -5.52
N ALA A 38 -11.88 -6.31 -5.91
CA ALA A 38 -12.00 -5.94 -7.32
C ALA A 38 -10.65 -5.50 -7.91
N LEU A 39 -9.82 -4.81 -7.13
CA LEU A 39 -8.45 -4.47 -7.49
C LEU A 39 -7.58 -5.71 -7.65
N LEU A 40 -7.61 -6.61 -6.65
CA LEU A 40 -6.79 -7.83 -6.67
C LEU A 40 -7.19 -8.77 -7.80
N ALA A 41 -8.48 -8.85 -8.13
CA ALA A 41 -8.98 -9.65 -9.26
C ALA A 41 -8.64 -9.04 -10.63
N ALA A 42 -8.49 -7.72 -10.72
CA ALA A 42 -8.19 -7.03 -11.98
C ALA A 42 -6.69 -6.97 -12.32
N LEU A 43 -5.81 -7.28 -11.37
CA LEU A 43 -4.36 -7.26 -11.56
C LEU A 43 -3.80 -8.69 -11.73
N PRO A 44 -2.66 -8.86 -12.43
CA PRO A 44 -1.93 -10.12 -12.44
C PRO A 44 -1.54 -10.55 -11.02
N PRO A 45 -1.57 -11.86 -10.67
CA PRO A 45 -1.38 -12.35 -9.29
C PRO A 45 -0.12 -11.82 -8.58
N ARG A 46 0.99 -11.65 -9.32
CA ARG A 46 2.25 -11.08 -8.80
C ARG A 46 2.09 -9.71 -8.12
N TYR A 47 1.11 -8.90 -8.53
CA TYR A 47 0.87 -7.60 -7.91
C TYR A 47 0.36 -7.77 -6.48
N GLY A 48 -0.54 -8.73 -6.25
CA GLY A 48 -1.03 -9.07 -4.92
C GLY A 48 0.09 -9.57 -4.01
N GLU A 49 0.95 -10.47 -4.51
CA GLU A 49 2.10 -10.98 -3.75
C GLU A 49 3.04 -9.86 -3.29
N VAL A 50 3.40 -8.95 -4.20
CA VAL A 50 4.27 -7.81 -3.89
C VAL A 50 3.59 -6.86 -2.90
N LEU A 51 2.31 -6.56 -3.11
CA LEU A 51 1.54 -5.70 -2.21
C LEU A 51 1.53 -6.26 -0.78
N LEU A 52 1.16 -7.53 -0.62
CA LEU A 52 1.10 -8.18 0.68
C LEU A 52 2.47 -8.21 1.38
N ASN A 53 3.55 -8.47 0.63
CA ASN A 53 4.90 -8.44 1.21
C ASN A 53 5.30 -7.05 1.72
N LEU A 54 4.95 -5.98 0.99
CA LEU A 54 5.21 -4.60 1.42
C LEU A 54 4.39 -4.24 2.66
N LEU A 55 3.13 -4.66 2.71
CA LEU A 55 2.24 -4.43 3.85
C LEU A 55 2.71 -5.15 5.12
N ASP A 56 3.12 -6.43 5.01
CA ASP A 56 3.64 -7.19 6.16
C ASP A 56 4.90 -6.53 6.75
N ARG A 57 5.79 -6.03 5.88
CA ARG A 57 6.99 -5.28 6.32
C ARG A 57 6.62 -3.94 6.96
N LEU A 58 5.61 -3.24 6.42
CA LEU A 58 5.13 -1.98 6.97
C LEU A 58 4.53 -2.18 8.36
N GLU A 59 3.68 -3.19 8.54
CA GLU A 59 3.10 -3.55 9.84
C GLU A 59 4.18 -3.92 10.85
N SER A 60 5.16 -4.74 10.44
CA SER A 60 6.31 -5.05 11.28
C SER A 60 7.10 -3.80 11.68
N SER A 61 7.39 -2.91 10.72
CA SER A 61 8.10 -1.65 10.98
C SER A 61 7.36 -0.71 11.93
N ALA A 62 6.03 -0.79 11.98
CA ALA A 62 5.21 0.01 12.89
C ALA A 62 5.24 -0.51 14.34
N LEU A 63 5.63 -1.78 14.56
CA LEU A 63 5.76 -2.37 15.90
C LEU A 63 7.09 -2.03 16.59
N PHE A 64 8.10 -1.61 15.83
CA PHE A 64 9.42 -1.25 16.34
C PHE A 64 9.61 0.28 16.24
N SER A 65 9.40 1.01 17.34
CA SER A 65 9.35 2.49 17.35
C SER A 65 10.66 3.22 17.64
N GLU A 66 11.82 2.54 17.67
CA GLU A 66 13.09 3.25 17.81
C GLU A 66 13.47 3.93 16.49
N GLU A 67 14.07 5.13 16.56
CA GLU A 67 14.31 6.06 15.43
C GLU A 67 14.89 5.43 14.15
N SER A 68 15.53 4.26 14.26
CA SER A 68 15.98 3.43 13.13
C SER A 68 14.87 2.93 12.20
N CYS A 69 13.61 2.84 12.65
CA CYS A 69 12.50 2.35 11.80
C CYS A 69 11.84 3.46 10.97
N SER A 70 12.06 4.73 11.31
CA SER A 70 11.50 5.86 10.53
C SER A 70 12.03 5.87 9.09
N PHE A 71 13.31 5.57 8.90
CA PHE A 71 13.91 5.45 7.58
C PHE A 71 13.33 4.27 6.80
N SER A 72 13.28 3.08 7.42
CA SER A 72 12.70 1.89 6.78
C SER A 72 11.21 2.04 6.45
N GLN A 73 10.43 2.73 7.30
CA GLN A 73 9.02 3.00 7.04
C GLN A 73 8.84 3.95 5.85
N LYS A 74 9.66 4.99 5.74
CA LYS A 74 9.64 5.91 4.60
C LYS A 74 9.91 5.16 3.28
N ASP A 75 10.95 4.33 3.25
CA ASP A 75 11.28 3.53 2.06
C ASP A 75 10.15 2.54 1.69
N LEU A 76 9.47 1.96 2.69
CA LEU A 76 8.32 1.08 2.43
C LEU A 76 7.14 1.86 1.82
N LEU A 77 6.86 3.07 2.32
CA LEU A 77 5.84 3.94 1.72
C LEU A 77 6.22 4.38 0.31
N ASP A 78 7.51 4.61 0.02
CA ASP A 78 8.04 4.88 -1.33
C ASP A 78 7.81 3.70 -2.29
N ASN A 79 8.09 2.48 -1.84
CA ASN A 79 7.81 1.29 -2.64
C ASN A 79 6.30 1.04 -2.85
N LEU A 80 5.46 1.35 -1.86
CA LEU A 80 4.00 1.25 -2.00
C LEU A 80 3.45 2.28 -3.01
N SER A 81 3.94 3.52 -3.00
CA SER A 81 3.57 4.52 -4.02
C SER A 81 3.98 4.05 -5.42
N LEU A 82 5.20 3.54 -5.59
CA LEU A 82 5.65 2.98 -6.86
C LEU A 82 4.79 1.80 -7.32
N TRP A 83 4.36 0.94 -6.39
CA TRP A 83 3.44 -0.15 -6.69
C TRP A 83 2.09 0.39 -7.20
N VAL A 84 1.54 1.44 -6.56
CA VAL A 84 0.30 2.09 -6.99
C VAL A 84 0.40 2.62 -8.41
N ASP A 85 1.49 3.28 -8.76
CA ASP A 85 1.71 3.80 -10.11
C ASP A 85 1.72 2.69 -11.16
N LYS A 86 2.42 1.58 -10.86
CA LYS A 86 2.45 0.39 -11.75
C LYS A 86 1.08 -0.27 -11.86
N ALA A 87 0.36 -0.41 -10.77
CA ALA A 87 -1.00 -0.95 -10.76
C ALA A 87 -1.95 -0.07 -11.58
N ARG A 88 -1.84 1.26 -11.47
CA ARG A 88 -2.66 2.21 -12.25
C ARG A 88 -2.38 2.07 -13.74
N ALA A 89 -1.10 2.02 -14.12
CA ALA A 89 -0.71 1.80 -15.50
C ALA A 89 -1.22 0.45 -16.05
N GLN A 90 -1.21 -0.60 -15.22
CA GLN A 90 -1.72 -1.93 -15.58
C GLN A 90 -3.25 -1.98 -15.76
N LEU A 91 -4.01 -1.17 -15.01
CA LEU A 91 -5.48 -1.10 -15.08
C LEU A 91 -6.01 -0.15 -16.16
N GLY A 92 -5.20 0.84 -16.57
CA GLY A 92 -5.56 1.80 -17.62
C GLY A 92 -4.95 1.49 -18.99
N GLY A 93 -4.03 0.52 -19.06
CA GLY A 93 -3.46 -0.01 -20.30
C GLY A 93 -4.24 -1.15 -20.91
#